data_AF-A0A370TIZ5-F1
#
_entry.id   AF-A0A370TIZ5-F1
#
_cell.length_a   1.000
_cell.length_b   1.000
_cell.length_c   1.000
_cell.angle_alpha   90.00
_cell.angle_beta   90.00
_cell.angle_gamma   90.00
#
_symmetry.space_group_name_H-M   'P 1'
#
loop_
_entity.id
_entity.type
_entity.pdbx_description
1 polymer ?
#
loop_
_entity_poly.entity_id
_entity_poly.type
_entity_poly.pdbx_seq_one_letter_code
_entity_poly.pdbx_strand_id
1 'polypeptide(L)' 'MASEDTISILVEFTGGLEMLFADERKHKLSVPAKDNKGNPVTVGWLVDYLCENVMKDSRKELFVLDDHV' A
#
# COMPACT_ATOMS: atom_id res chain seq x y z
N MET A 1 19.86 -18.04 3.40
CA MET A 1 19.25 -16.79 2.88
C MET A 1 17.79 -17.12 2.63
N ALA A 2 16.89 -16.67 3.50
CA ALA A 2 15.47 -16.95 3.32
C ALA A 2 14.99 -16.11 2.14
N SER A 3 14.55 -16.79 1.08
CA SER A 3 13.81 -16.17 -0.02
C SER A 3 12.54 -15.57 0.57
N GLU A 4 12.54 -14.26 0.79
CA GLU A 4 11.32 -13.51 1.06
C GLU A 4 10.42 -13.70 -0.16
N ASP A 5 9.39 -14.51 -0.01
CA ASP A 5 8.39 -14.75 -1.04
C ASP A 5 7.66 -13.43 -1.27
N THR A 6 8.07 -12.64 -2.26
CA THR A 6 7.45 -11.35 -2.59
C THR A 6 6.43 -11.52 -3.70
N ILE A 7 5.26 -10.92 -3.51
CA ILE A 7 4.18 -10.86 -4.48
C ILE A 7 4.30 -9.53 -5.22
N SER A 8 4.46 -9.60 -6.54
CA SER A 8 4.43 -8.42 -7.40
C SER A 8 3.00 -8.08 -7.77
N ILE A 9 2.54 -6.91 -7.36
CA ILE A 9 1.18 -6.41 -7.58
C ILE A 9 1.20 -5.07 -8.30
N LEU A 10 0.11 -4.77 -9.01
CA LEU A 10 -0.14 -3.47 -9.61
C LEU A 10 -1.33 -2.84 -8.89
N VAL A 11 -1.09 -1.71 -8.22
CA VAL A 11 -2.13 -0.91 -7.58
C VAL A 11 -2.44 0.28 -8.48
N GLU A 12 -3.72 0.47 -8.81
CA GLU A 12 -4.18 1.59 -9.62
C GLU A 12 -5.05 2.54 -8.80
N PHE A 13 -4.68 3.82 -8.75
CA PHE A 13 -5.46 4.90 -8.14
C PHE A 13 -6.15 5.73 -9.22
N THR A 14 -7.43 6.05 -8.99
CA THR A 14 -8.26 6.87 -9.89
C THR A 14 -9.17 7.77 -9.06
N GLY A 15 -9.86 8.71 -9.72
CA GLY A 15 -10.84 9.58 -9.06
C GLY A 15 -10.21 10.72 -8.26
N GLY A 16 -8.97 11.10 -8.56
CA GLY A 16 -8.24 12.18 -7.87
C GLY A 16 -7.37 11.69 -6.71
N LEU A 17 -7.46 10.41 -6.34
CA LEU A 17 -6.59 9.81 -5.32
C LEU A 17 -5.13 9.68 -5.79
N GLU A 18 -4.88 9.61 -7.10
CA GLU A 18 -3.52 9.55 -7.64
C GLU A 18 -2.64 10.75 -7.21
N MET A 19 -3.26 11.90 -6.91
CA MET A 19 -2.56 13.11 -6.47
C MET A 19 -1.83 12.92 -5.14
N LEU A 20 -2.27 11.98 -4.29
CA LEU A 20 -1.63 11.66 -3.01
C LEU A 20 -0.38 10.78 -3.17
N PHE A 21 -0.25 10.14 -4.34
CA PHE A 21 0.81 9.18 -4.67
C PHE A 21 1.69 9.71 -5.81
N ALA A 22 2.15 10.95 -5.67
CA ALA A 22 3.02 11.62 -6.65
C ALA A 22 2.39 11.83 -8.04
N ASP A 23 1.07 11.91 -8.12
CA ASP A 23 0.31 12.03 -9.37
C ASP A 23 0.52 10.84 -10.32
N GLU A 24 0.93 9.69 -9.76
CA GLU A 24 1.09 8.44 -10.48
C GLU A 24 -0.14 7.56 -10.28
N ARG A 25 -0.74 7.13 -11.39
CA ARG A 25 -1.93 6.26 -11.32
C ARG A 25 -1.59 4.81 -11.02
N LYS A 26 -0.42 4.33 -11.43
CA LYS A 26 -0.09 2.91 -11.47
C LYS A 26 1.18 2.63 -10.68
N HIS A 27 1.04 2.05 -9.49
CA HIS A 27 2.18 1.66 -8.67
C HIS A 27 2.43 0.17 -8.79
N LYS A 28 3.60 -0.17 -9.31
CA LYS A 28 4.11 -1.55 -9.26
C LYS A 28 4.83 -1.73 -7.94
N LEU A 29 4.29 -2.59 -7.10
CA LEU A 29 4.83 -2.86 -5.76
C LEU A 29 5.18 -4.33 -5.64
N SER A 30 6.29 -4.59 -4.97
CA SER A 30 6.65 -5.93 -4.52
C SER A 30 6.42 -5.98 -3.02
N VAL A 31 5.40 -6.71 -2.60
CA VAL A 31 5.01 -6.83 -1.19
C VAL A 31 5.38 -8.21 -0.67
N PRO A 32 5.78 -8.36 0.60
CA PRO A 32 6.05 -9.68 1.16
C PRO A 32 4.77 -10.50 1.20
N ALA A 33 4.84 -11.81 0.95
CA ALA A 33 3.69 -12.71 1.04
C ALA A 33 3.22 -12.89 2.49
N LYS A 34 4.09 -12.57 3.45
CA LYS A 34 3.82 -12.68 4.89
C LYS A 34 4.20 -11.41 5.64
N ASP A 35 3.41 -11.05 6.63
CA ASP A 35 3.69 -9.96 7.55
C ASP A 35 4.84 -10.32 8.54
N ASN A 36 5.21 -9.36 9.38
CA ASN A 36 6.22 -9.55 10.43
C ASN A 36 5.84 -10.62 11.48
N LYS A 37 4.58 -11.06 11.52
CA LYS A 37 4.08 -12.13 12.40
C LYS A 37 4.01 -13.49 11.70
N GLY A 38 4.39 -13.56 10.41
CA GLY A 38 4.35 -14.76 9.59
C GLY A 38 2.98 -15.09 8.99
N ASN A 39 1.98 -14.22 9.14
CA ASN A 39 0.65 -14.39 8.55
C ASN A 39 0.63 -13.88 7.10
N PRO A 40 -0.23 -14.42 6.22
CA PRO A 40 -0.41 -13.87 4.89
C PRO A 40 -0.79 -12.39 4.93
N VAL A 41 -0.13 -11.56 4.11
CA VAL A 41 -0.48 -10.14 4.03
C VAL A 41 -1.92 -9.97 3.52
N THR A 42 -2.62 -9.01 4.09
CA THR A 42 -4.01 -8.68 3.72
C THR A 42 -4.07 -7.35 2.99
N VAL A 43 -5.24 -7.04 2.41
CA VAL A 43 -5.46 -5.72 1.79
C VAL A 43 -5.35 -4.60 2.84
N GLY A 44 -5.76 -4.83 4.10
CA GLY A 44 -5.57 -3.86 5.18
C GLY A 44 -4.10 -3.54 5.40
N TRP A 45 -3.25 -4.56 5.52
CA TRP A 45 -1.79 -4.38 5.60
C TRP A 45 -1.22 -3.62 4.39
N LEU A 46 -1.74 -3.89 3.18
CA LEU A 46 -1.33 -3.17 1.98
C LEU A 46 -1.71 -1.69 2.03
N VAL A 47 -2.90 -1.37 2.53
CA VAL A 47 -3.35 0.03 2.70
C VAL A 47 -2.44 0.77 3.68
N ASP A 48 -2.11 0.16 4.82
CA ASP A 48 -1.14 0.72 5.77
C ASP A 48 0.23 0.93 5.11
N TYR A 49 0.74 -0.09 4.41
CA TYR A 49 2.02 -0.02 3.71
C TYR A 49 2.05 1.12 2.66
N LEU A 50 0.96 1.28 1.90
CA LEU A 50 0.80 2.35 0.92
C LEU A 50 0.82 3.73 1.59
N CYS A 51 0.15 3.88 2.74
CA CYS A 51 0.13 5.12 3.52
C CYS A 51 1.50 5.48 4.09
N GLU A 52 2.27 4.50 4.53
CA GLU A 52 3.55 4.74 5.20
C GLU A 52 4.71 4.87 4.22
N ASN A 53 4.72 4.11 3.13
CA ASN A 53 5.90 3.97 2.25
C ASN A 53 5.72 4.60 0.86
N VAL A 54 4.50 4.68 0.35
CA VAL A 54 4.23 5.10 -1.04
C VAL A 54 3.64 6.51 -1.10
N MET A 55 2.75 6.84 -0.16
CA MET A 55 2.14 8.17 -0.10
C MET A 55 3.21 9.25 0.09
N LYS A 56 3.19 10.25 -0.80
CA LYS A 56 4.11 11.40 -0.74
C LYS A 56 3.48 12.62 -0.07
N ASP A 57 2.15 12.64 -0.03
CA ASP A 57 1.39 13.71 0.59
C ASP A 57 1.19 13.43 2.09
N SER A 58 1.16 14.48 2.90
CA SER A 58 0.96 14.38 4.35
C SER A 58 -0.52 14.17 4.72
N ARG A 59 -1.45 14.37 3.76
CA ARG A 59 -2.91 14.28 3.93
C ARG A 59 -3.39 12.82 3.97
N LYS A 60 -2.88 12.02 4.91
CA LYS A 60 -3.29 10.63 5.14
C LYS A 60 -4.80 10.50 5.37
N GLU A 61 -5.40 11.49 6.01
CA GLU A 61 -6.84 11.61 6.27
C GLU A 61 -7.75 11.62 5.02
N LEU A 62 -7.21 11.94 3.83
CA LEU A 62 -7.96 11.90 2.57
C LEU A 62 -7.97 10.51 1.92
N PHE A 63 -7.09 9.61 2.38
CA PHE A 63 -6.94 8.27 1.82
C PHE A 63 -7.43 7.18 2.76
N VAL A 64 -7.23 7.35 4.07
CA VAL A 64 -7.79 6.48 5.11
C VAL A 64 -8.66 7.34 6.02
N LEU A 65 -9.97 7.09 6.00
CA LEU A 65 -10.87 7.62 7.02
C LEU A 65 -10.65 6.81 8.31
N ASP A 66 -10.41 7.51 9.41
CA ASP A 66 -10.16 6.98 10.74
C ASP A 66 -11.11 5.81 11.11
N ASP A 67 -10.52 4.67 11.51
CA ASP A 67 -11.11 3.54 12.25
C ASP A 67 -12.31 2.77 11.64
N HIS A 68 -12.31 2.53 10.32
CA HIS A 68 -13.27 1.61 9.68
C HIS A 68 -12.63 0.45 8.91
N VAL A 69 -11.61 -0.20 9.48
CA VAL A 69 -11.06 -1.48 8.97
C VAL A 69 -10.96 -2.52 10.08
#